data_AF-G3LLP2-F1
#
_entry.id   AF-G3LLP2-F1
#
_cell.length_a   1.000
_cell.length_b   1.000
_cell.length_c   1.000
_cell.angle_alpha   90.00
_cell.angle_beta   90.00
_cell.angle_gamma   90.00
#
_symmetry.space_group_name_H-M   'P 1'
#
loop_
_entity.id
_entity.type
_entity.pdbx_description
1 polymer ?
#
loop_
_entity_poly.entity_id
_entity_poly.type
_entity_poly.pdbx_seq_one_letter_code
_entity_poly.pdbx_strand_id
1 'polypeptide(L)'
;DAHQMSVLVDLINFYGWKEVISVYSDDELGRNGVAALDDELYKKRSRISYKVPLSVHSNERFLTDALNKSKSIGPRVYILHFGPDPLLRIFDIAKKLQMMTHEYVWLATDWLSVTLDSSLMDNGTLKLLEGVVGLRQHIPESEKMQRFTYNLQSNRSMNAYALHAYDT
;
A
#
# COMPACT_ATOMS: atom_id res chain seq x y z
N ASP A 1 9.61 3.96 6.67
CA ASP A 1 9.08 2.59 6.47
C ASP A 1 9.04 1.71 7.71
N ALA A 2 10.09 1.59 8.52
CA ALA A 2 10.11 0.69 9.69
C ALA A 2 8.86 0.76 10.60
N HIS A 3 8.39 1.96 10.95
CA HIS A 3 7.16 2.13 11.74
C HIS A 3 5.91 1.57 11.04
N GLN A 4 5.76 1.81 9.73
CA GLN A 4 4.63 1.28 8.97
C GLN A 4 4.69 -0.24 8.88
N MET A 5 5.89 -0.80 8.67
CA MET A 5 6.08 -2.25 8.62
C MET A 5 5.78 -2.90 9.97
N SER A 6 6.18 -2.28 11.09
CA SER A 6 5.83 -2.76 12.43
C SER A 6 4.32 -2.85 12.63
N VAL A 7 3.56 -1.82 12.23
CA VAL A 7 2.09 -1.81 12.34
C VAL A 7 1.46 -2.93 11.51
N LEU A 8 1.89 -3.09 10.25
CA LEU A 8 1.39 -4.17 9.40
C LEU A 8 1.75 -5.56 9.96
N VAL A 9 2.95 -5.71 10.51
CA VAL A 9 3.42 -6.96 11.11
C VAL A 9 2.68 -7.30 12.40
N ASP A 10 2.32 -6.31 13.21
CA ASP A 10 1.47 -6.54 14.38
C ASP A 10 0.08 -7.03 13.97
N LEU A 11 -0.50 -6.51 12.88
CA LEU A 11 -1.75 -7.01 12.30
C LEU A 11 -1.61 -8.46 11.82
N ILE A 12 -0.52 -8.76 11.10
CA ILE A 12 -0.20 -10.10 10.60
C ILE A 12 -0.08 -11.10 11.75
N ASN A 13 0.62 -10.71 12.82
CA ASN A 13 0.80 -11.52 14.00
C ASN A 13 -0.51 -11.72 14.77
N PHE A 14 -1.34 -10.67 14.88
CA PHE A 14 -2.66 -10.74 15.52
C PHE A 14 -3.56 -11.78 14.85
N TYR A 15 -3.59 -11.82 13.51
CA TYR A 15 -4.36 -12.81 12.76
C TYR A 15 -3.65 -14.17 12.60
N GLY A 16 -2.43 -14.30 13.10
CA GLY A 16 -1.66 -15.55 13.10
C GLY A 16 -1.07 -15.95 11.74
N TRP A 17 -1.05 -15.05 10.75
CA TRP A 17 -0.46 -15.34 9.44
C TRP A 17 1.07 -15.46 9.54
N LYS A 18 1.61 -16.57 9.04
CA LYS A 18 3.06 -16.90 9.14
C LYS A 18 3.85 -16.58 7.89
N GLU A 19 3.17 -16.50 6.76
CA GLU A 19 3.77 -16.33 5.45
C GLU A 19 3.01 -15.28 4.68
N VAL A 20 3.75 -14.34 4.09
CA VAL A 20 3.20 -13.22 3.32
C VAL A 20 3.92 -13.10 1.99
N ILE A 21 3.27 -12.42 1.04
CA ILE A 21 3.85 -12.02 -0.24
C ILE A 21 4.06 -10.51 -0.19
N SER A 22 5.28 -10.06 -0.46
CA SER A 22 5.60 -8.64 -0.53
C SER A 22 5.60 -8.19 -1.99
N VAL A 23 4.79 -7.18 -2.29
CA VAL A 23 4.74 -6.51 -3.60
C VAL A 23 5.21 -5.08 -3.39
N TYR A 24 6.22 -4.67 -4.14
CA TYR A 24 6.92 -3.41 -3.86
C TYR A 24 7.46 -2.74 -5.10
N SER A 25 7.66 -1.42 -5.01
CA SER A 25 8.36 -0.64 -6.05
C SER A 25 9.82 -1.11 -6.16
N ASP A 26 10.29 -1.47 -7.36
CA ASP A 26 11.67 -1.89 -7.59
C ASP A 26 12.64 -0.69 -7.67
N ASP A 27 12.54 0.18 -6.68
CA ASP A 27 13.43 1.30 -6.43
C ASP A 27 14.06 1.19 -5.04
N GLU A 28 14.87 2.17 -4.67
CA GLU A 28 15.56 2.18 -3.38
C GLU A 28 14.59 2.23 -2.20
N LEU A 29 13.52 3.02 -2.30
CA LEU A 29 12.52 3.16 -1.25
C LEU A 29 11.79 1.83 -1.02
N GLY A 30 11.30 1.21 -2.09
CA GLY A 30 10.61 -0.06 -2.00
C GLY A 30 11.51 -1.19 -1.48
N ARG A 31 12.77 -1.29 -1.93
CA ARG A 31 13.73 -2.28 -1.42
C ARG A 31 14.06 -2.07 0.06
N ASN A 32 14.22 -0.82 0.50
CA ASN A 32 14.43 -0.50 1.91
C ASN A 32 13.20 -0.84 2.75
N GLY A 33 11.99 -0.56 2.24
CA GLY A 33 10.74 -0.95 2.89
C GLY A 33 10.61 -2.48 3.04
N VAL A 34 10.99 -3.25 2.02
CA VAL A 34 11.00 -4.72 2.09
C VAL A 34 12.03 -5.25 3.09
N ALA A 35 13.21 -4.64 3.18
CA ALA A 35 14.20 -5.01 4.17
C ALA A 35 13.68 -4.78 5.60
N ALA A 36 13.07 -3.62 5.85
CA ALA A 36 12.43 -3.33 7.13
C ALA A 36 11.28 -4.29 7.45
N LEU A 37 10.49 -4.68 6.44
CA LEU A 37 9.43 -5.67 6.59
C LEU A 37 9.97 -7.05 6.98
N ASP A 38 11.04 -7.52 6.34
CA ASP A 38 11.69 -8.79 6.69
C ASP A 38 12.15 -8.79 8.15
N ASP A 39 12.79 -7.70 8.60
CA ASP A 39 13.27 -7.57 9.98
C ASP A 39 12.12 -7.63 11.00
N GLU A 40 11.01 -6.93 10.74
CA GLU A 40 9.85 -6.96 11.63
C GLU A 40 9.16 -8.33 11.65
N LEU A 41 8.98 -8.96 10.49
CA LEU A 41 8.38 -10.30 10.40
C LEU A 41 9.21 -11.34 11.16
N TYR A 42 10.55 -11.26 11.05
CA TYR A 42 11.46 -12.15 11.76
C TYR A 42 11.25 -12.11 13.27
N LYS A 43 11.08 -10.91 13.86
CA LYS A 43 10.81 -10.73 15.30
C LYS A 43 9.53 -11.45 15.76
N LYS A 44 8.55 -11.62 14.88
CA LYS A 44 7.26 -12.29 15.16
C LYS A 44 7.21 -13.75 14.69
N ARG A 45 8.33 -14.30 14.20
CA ARG A 45 8.41 -15.66 13.63
C ARG A 45 7.47 -15.84 12.42
N SER A 46 7.34 -14.79 11.62
CA SER A 46 6.71 -14.82 10.29
C SER A 46 7.77 -14.50 9.25
N ARG A 47 7.47 -14.67 7.95
CA ARG A 47 8.43 -14.42 6.86
C ARG A 47 7.76 -13.98 5.57
N ILE A 48 8.54 -13.34 4.70
CA ILE A 48 8.17 -13.15 3.29
C ILE A 48 8.48 -14.45 2.53
N SER A 49 7.46 -15.09 1.97
CA SER A 49 7.63 -16.32 1.18
C SER A 49 7.87 -16.03 -0.31
N TYR A 50 7.46 -14.86 -0.78
CA TYR A 50 7.74 -14.39 -2.12
C TYR A 50 7.80 -12.87 -2.21
N LYS A 51 8.73 -12.37 -3.02
CA LYS A 51 8.97 -10.96 -3.27
C LYS A 51 8.64 -10.67 -4.74
N VAL A 52 7.78 -9.68 -4.96
CA VAL A 52 7.31 -9.25 -6.28
C VAL A 52 7.80 -7.82 -6.51
N PRO A 53 9.03 -7.65 -7.03
CA PRO A 53 9.50 -6.33 -7.46
C PRO A 53 8.72 -5.90 -8.70
N LEU A 54 8.18 -4.68 -8.67
CA LEU A 54 7.45 -4.07 -9.78
C LEU A 54 7.91 -2.63 -9.99
N SER A 55 7.99 -2.16 -11.23
CA SER A 55 8.06 -0.72 -11.46
C SER A 55 6.65 -0.13 -11.50
N VAL A 56 6.45 1.05 -10.91
CA VAL A 56 5.22 1.83 -11.13
C VAL A 56 5.02 2.18 -12.61
N HIS A 57 6.05 2.11 -13.44
CA HIS A 57 5.97 2.31 -14.89
C HIS A 57 5.82 1.02 -15.69
N SER A 58 5.76 -0.14 -15.03
CA SER A 58 5.57 -1.41 -15.72
C SER A 58 4.23 -1.45 -16.47
N ASN A 59 4.25 -2.10 -17.64
CA ASN A 59 3.05 -2.29 -18.44
C ASN A 59 2.12 -3.35 -17.81
N GLU A 60 0.84 -3.34 -18.20
CA GLU A 60 -0.19 -4.22 -17.64
C GLU A 60 0.16 -5.70 -17.79
N ARG A 61 0.79 -6.12 -18.90
CA ARG A 61 1.22 -7.51 -19.11
C ARG A 61 2.22 -7.94 -18.04
N PHE A 62 3.25 -7.12 -17.78
CA PHE A 62 4.25 -7.43 -16.77
C PHE A 62 3.67 -7.50 -15.36
N LEU A 63 2.79 -6.56 -14.98
CA LEU A 63 2.09 -6.62 -13.69
C LEU A 63 1.24 -7.89 -13.58
N THR A 64 0.50 -8.22 -14.64
CA THR A 64 -0.36 -9.40 -14.69
C THR A 64 0.45 -10.68 -14.54
N ASP A 65 1.55 -10.83 -15.27
CA ASP A 65 2.41 -12.01 -15.20
C ASP A 65 3.03 -12.17 -13.81
N ALA A 66 3.47 -11.07 -13.20
CA ALA A 66 4.06 -11.06 -11.86
C ALA A 66 3.05 -11.47 -10.77
N LEU A 67 1.84 -10.90 -10.78
CA LEU A 67 0.77 -11.27 -9.85
C LEU A 67 0.25 -12.69 -10.09
N ASN A 68 0.14 -13.11 -11.35
CA ASN A 68 -0.28 -14.47 -11.67
C ASN A 68 0.75 -15.50 -11.19
N LYS A 69 2.04 -15.20 -11.29
CA LYS A 69 3.11 -16.05 -10.73
C LYS A 69 3.03 -16.13 -9.20
N SER A 70 2.73 -15.03 -8.51
CA SER A 70 2.60 -15.04 -7.05
C SER A 70 1.39 -15.84 -6.58
N LYS A 71 0.33 -15.96 -7.40
CA LYS A 71 -0.86 -16.76 -7.12
C LYS A 71 -0.55 -18.25 -6.87
N SER A 72 0.52 -18.79 -7.45
CA SER A 72 0.90 -20.20 -7.26
C SER A 72 1.75 -20.48 -6.02
N ILE A 73 2.19 -19.47 -5.27
CA ILE A 73 3.14 -19.66 -4.16
C ILE A 73 2.46 -20.19 -2.88
N GLY A 74 1.14 -20.04 -2.75
CA GLY A 74 0.36 -20.56 -1.61
C GLY A 74 -0.20 -19.46 -0.71
N PRO A 75 0.65 -18.60 -0.10
CA PRO A 75 0.17 -17.51 0.75
C PRO A 75 -0.79 -16.58 0.02
N ARG A 76 -1.78 -16.07 0.77
CA ARG A 76 -2.83 -15.18 0.27
C ARG A 76 -2.84 -13.81 0.95
N VAL A 77 -1.85 -13.55 1.81
CA VAL A 77 -1.66 -12.26 2.49
C VAL A 77 -0.61 -11.47 1.73
N TYR A 78 -1.04 -10.37 1.12
CA TYR A 78 -0.22 -9.50 0.30
C TYR A 78 0.05 -8.21 1.05
N ILE A 79 1.33 -7.85 1.16
CA ILE A 79 1.78 -6.55 1.67
C ILE A 79 2.24 -5.71 0.50
N LEU A 80 1.61 -4.56 0.33
CA LEU A 80 1.76 -3.71 -0.83
C LEU A 80 2.43 -2.39 -0.44
N HIS A 81 3.74 -2.32 -0.73
CA HIS A 81 4.56 -1.13 -0.58
C HIS A 81 5.00 -0.64 -1.96
N PHE A 82 4.01 -0.24 -2.75
CA PHE A 82 4.13 0.02 -4.18
C PHE A 82 3.40 1.32 -4.50
N GLY A 83 4.11 2.36 -4.94
CA GLY A 83 3.43 3.60 -5.31
C GLY A 83 4.25 4.87 -5.18
N PRO A 84 3.61 6.03 -5.43
CA PRO A 84 2.17 6.18 -5.72
C PRO A 84 1.75 5.70 -7.13
N ASP A 85 0.58 5.04 -7.25
CA ASP A 85 -0.03 4.61 -8.53
C ASP A 85 -1.45 5.20 -8.66
N PRO A 86 -1.62 6.36 -9.33
CA PRO A 86 -2.89 7.11 -9.38
C PRO A 86 -4.09 6.35 -9.96
N LEU A 87 -3.82 5.30 -10.75
CA LEU A 87 -4.84 4.52 -11.43
C LEU A 87 -5.19 3.22 -10.69
N LEU A 88 -4.55 2.94 -9.54
CA LEU A 88 -4.76 1.72 -8.75
C LEU A 88 -4.70 0.44 -9.61
N ARG A 89 -3.82 0.42 -10.63
CA ARG A 89 -3.78 -0.63 -11.67
C ARG A 89 -3.56 -2.00 -11.07
N ILE A 90 -2.81 -2.07 -9.98
CA ILE A 90 -2.55 -3.34 -9.31
C ILE A 90 -3.83 -3.99 -8.77
N PHE A 91 -4.78 -3.21 -8.26
CA PHE A 91 -6.06 -3.72 -7.77
C PHE A 91 -7.01 -4.09 -8.91
N ASP A 92 -7.00 -3.33 -10.02
CA ASP A 92 -7.73 -3.71 -11.24
C ASP A 92 -7.25 -5.07 -11.79
N ILE A 93 -5.94 -5.25 -11.90
CA ILE A 93 -5.33 -6.51 -12.35
C ILE A 93 -5.60 -7.64 -11.35
N ALA A 94 -5.43 -7.40 -10.04
CA ALA A 94 -5.74 -8.37 -9.00
C ALA A 94 -7.21 -8.82 -9.09
N LYS A 95 -8.15 -7.91 -9.36
CA LYS A 95 -9.56 -8.24 -9.57
C LYS A 95 -9.77 -9.13 -10.80
N LYS A 96 -9.16 -8.79 -11.94
CA LYS A 96 -9.18 -9.61 -13.17
C LYS A 96 -8.62 -11.03 -12.92
N LEU A 97 -7.61 -11.15 -12.05
CA LEU A 97 -7.00 -12.42 -11.65
C LEU A 97 -7.76 -13.17 -10.54
N GLN A 98 -8.92 -12.66 -10.11
CA GLN A 98 -9.71 -13.20 -8.98
C GLN A 98 -8.92 -13.27 -7.67
N MET A 99 -8.06 -12.28 -7.43
CA MET A 99 -7.27 -12.13 -6.21
C MET A 99 -7.87 -11.12 -5.24
N MET A 100 -9.06 -10.58 -5.52
CA MET A 100 -9.81 -9.67 -4.65
C MET A 100 -11.01 -10.38 -3.98
N THR A 101 -10.91 -11.69 -3.78
CA THR A 101 -11.93 -12.49 -3.08
C THR A 101 -11.64 -12.52 -1.57
N HIS A 102 -12.60 -13.04 -0.79
CA HIS A 102 -12.44 -13.23 0.66
C HIS A 102 -11.27 -14.15 1.07
N GLU A 103 -10.69 -14.89 0.14
CA GLU A 103 -9.52 -15.74 0.38
C GLU A 103 -8.21 -14.94 0.42
N TYR A 104 -8.21 -13.69 -0.05
CA TYR A 104 -7.04 -12.82 -0.12
C TYR A 104 -7.13 -11.68 0.88
N VAL A 105 -5.97 -11.31 1.41
CA VAL A 105 -5.80 -10.16 2.29
C VAL A 105 -4.83 -9.20 1.63
N TRP A 106 -5.25 -7.94 1.45
CA TRP A 106 -4.42 -6.89 0.88
C TRP A 106 -4.15 -5.83 1.94
N LEU A 107 -2.89 -5.73 2.36
CA LEU A 107 -2.39 -4.76 3.32
C LEU A 107 -1.52 -3.74 2.60
N ALA A 108 -1.95 -2.49 2.49
CA ALA A 108 -1.21 -1.43 1.82
C ALA A 108 -0.57 -0.46 2.83
N THR A 109 0.64 0.00 2.53
CA THR A 109 1.26 1.11 3.29
C THR A 109 0.57 2.44 2.97
N ASP A 110 1.06 3.53 3.56
CA ASP A 110 0.41 4.85 3.48
C ASP A 110 0.31 5.47 2.07
N TRP A 111 1.06 4.95 1.09
CA TRP A 111 1.00 5.37 -0.30
C TRP A 111 -0.44 5.32 -0.86
N LEU A 112 -1.25 4.35 -0.41
CA LEU A 112 -2.63 4.19 -0.88
C LEU A 112 -3.47 5.37 -0.43
N SER A 113 -3.40 5.73 0.86
CA SER A 113 -4.09 6.90 1.40
C SER A 113 -3.62 8.18 0.74
N VAL A 114 -2.32 8.33 0.53
CA VAL A 114 -1.74 9.47 -0.19
C VAL A 114 -2.30 9.57 -1.61
N THR A 115 -2.42 8.45 -2.32
CA THR A 115 -2.97 8.40 -3.67
C THR A 115 -4.45 8.79 -3.69
N LEU A 116 -5.24 8.28 -2.74
CA LEU A 116 -6.66 8.59 -2.60
C LEU A 116 -6.88 10.07 -2.26
N ASP A 117 -6.09 10.63 -1.36
CA ASP A 117 -6.18 12.03 -0.97
C ASP A 117 -5.71 12.97 -2.10
N SER A 118 -4.95 12.43 -3.07
CA SER A 118 -4.38 13.17 -4.21
C SER A 118 -5.19 13.09 -5.50
N SER A 119 -6.31 12.35 -5.53
CA SER A 119 -7.02 12.05 -6.76
C SER A 119 -8.53 12.24 -6.62
N LEU A 120 -9.16 12.69 -7.71
CA LEU A 120 -10.62 12.74 -7.81
C LEU A 120 -11.11 11.36 -8.23
N MET A 121 -11.15 10.43 -7.27
CA MET A 121 -11.62 9.07 -7.51
C MET A 121 -13.14 9.04 -7.67
N ASP A 122 -13.61 8.37 -8.71
CA ASP A 122 -15.03 8.08 -8.86
C ASP A 122 -15.43 6.83 -8.06
N ASN A 123 -16.74 6.63 -7.89
CA ASN A 123 -17.26 5.45 -7.19
C ASN A 123 -16.84 4.13 -7.86
N GLY A 124 -16.56 4.13 -9.17
CA GLY A 124 -16.08 2.96 -9.89
C GLY A 124 -14.69 2.52 -9.42
N THR A 125 -13.78 3.49 -9.27
CA THR A 125 -12.39 3.25 -8.85
C THR A 125 -12.32 2.81 -7.38
N LEU A 126 -13.14 3.38 -6.50
CA LEU A 126 -13.20 2.96 -5.10
C LEU A 126 -13.68 1.51 -4.91
N LYS A 127 -14.52 0.98 -5.82
CA LYS A 127 -14.93 -0.44 -5.82
C LYS A 127 -13.78 -1.41 -6.09
N LEU A 128 -12.63 -0.95 -6.58
CA LEU A 128 -11.44 -1.79 -6.72
C LEU A 128 -10.77 -2.06 -5.37
N LEU A 129 -11.06 -1.26 -4.36
CA LEU A 129 -10.43 -1.33 -3.04
C LEU A 129 -11.27 -2.08 -2.00
N GLU A 130 -12.40 -2.68 -2.40
CA GLU A 130 -13.22 -3.46 -1.49
C GLU A 130 -12.41 -4.64 -0.91
N GLY A 131 -12.31 -4.70 0.42
CA GLY A 131 -11.50 -5.69 1.13
C GLY A 131 -10.02 -5.32 1.33
N VAL A 132 -9.57 -4.15 0.88
CA VAL A 132 -8.19 -3.65 1.10
C VAL A 132 -8.11 -2.90 2.43
N VAL A 133 -7.07 -3.20 3.21
CA VAL A 133 -6.73 -2.47 4.43
C VAL A 133 -5.49 -1.63 4.15
N GLY A 134 -5.61 -0.31 4.27
CA GLY A 134 -4.51 0.64 4.06
C GLY A 134 -4.13 1.37 5.35
N LEU A 135 -2.87 1.78 5.46
CA LEU A 135 -2.46 2.72 6.50
C LEU A 135 -2.78 4.16 6.07
N ARG A 136 -3.17 4.99 7.04
CA ARG A 136 -3.32 6.43 6.88
C ARG A 136 -2.61 7.12 8.03
N GLN A 137 -1.81 8.12 7.71
CA GLN A 137 -1.18 8.95 8.72
C GLN A 137 -2.25 9.76 9.46
N HIS A 138 -2.18 9.77 10.78
CA HIS A 138 -3.11 10.57 11.58
C HIS A 138 -2.70 12.04 11.52
N ILE A 139 -3.58 12.89 10.99
CA ILE A 139 -3.43 14.34 10.99
C ILE A 139 -4.43 14.89 12.01
N PRO A 140 -3.96 15.44 13.15
CA PRO A 140 -4.86 15.98 14.16
C PRO A 140 -5.67 17.17 13.63
N GLU A 141 -6.97 17.19 13.95
CA GLU A 141 -7.78 18.38 13.73
C GLU A 141 -7.32 19.49 14.69
N SER A 142 -6.73 20.55 14.13
CA SER A 142 -6.22 21.68 14.89
C SER A 142 -6.53 23.00 14.20
N GLU A 143 -6.58 24.10 14.96
CA GLU A 143 -6.78 25.44 14.40
C GLU A 143 -5.70 25.81 13.38
N LYS A 144 -4.46 25.33 13.59
CA LYS A 144 -3.36 25.51 12.63
C LYS A 144 -3.64 24.81 11.31
N MET A 145 -4.09 23.55 11.35
CA MET A 145 -4.43 22.77 10.16
C MET A 145 -5.63 23.39 9.42
N GLN A 146 -6.65 23.81 10.14
CA GLN A 146 -7.82 24.49 9.56
C GLN A 146 -7.42 25.81 8.88
N ARG A 147 -6.59 26.62 9.54
CA ARG A 147 -6.07 27.88 8.96
C ARG A 147 -5.18 27.64 7.75
N PHE A 148 -4.31 26.63 7.80
CA PHE A 148 -3.46 26.24 6.67
C PHE A 148 -4.30 25.84 5.46
N THR A 149 -5.29 24.97 5.66
CA THR A 149 -6.21 24.51 4.61
C THR A 149 -7.04 25.66 4.05
N TYR A 150 -7.53 26.56 4.91
CA TYR A 150 -8.26 27.75 4.51
C TYR A 150 -7.41 28.69 3.64
N ASN A 151 -6.16 28.94 4.04
CA ASN A 151 -5.25 29.84 3.31
C ASN A 151 -4.81 29.29 1.95
N LEU A 152 -4.85 27.97 1.74
CA LEU A 152 -4.40 27.35 0.50
C LEU A 152 -5.36 27.58 -0.69
N GLN A 153 -6.60 28.04 -0.43
CA GLN A 153 -7.63 28.58 -1.35
C GLN A 153 -7.72 28.03 -2.80
N SER A 154 -7.34 26.78 -3.11
CA SER A 154 -7.45 26.27 -4.48
C SER A 154 -7.51 24.74 -4.55
N ASN A 155 -8.12 24.25 -5.64
CA ASN A 155 -8.33 22.89 -6.14
C ASN A 155 -7.12 21.90 -6.12
N ARG A 156 -6.19 22.01 -5.17
CA ARG A 156 -5.07 21.08 -5.03
C ARG A 156 -5.42 20.02 -4.00
N SER A 157 -5.35 18.77 -4.45
CA SER A 157 -5.51 17.60 -3.62
C SER A 157 -4.35 17.52 -2.63
N MET A 158 -4.64 17.76 -1.34
CA MET A 158 -3.63 17.79 -0.29
C MET A 158 -3.52 16.41 0.34
N ASN A 159 -2.32 15.83 0.30
CA ASN A 159 -2.02 14.53 0.89
C ASN A 159 -1.06 14.68 2.07
N ALA A 160 -0.88 13.59 2.81
CA ALA A 160 -0.02 13.58 3.98
C ALA A 160 1.47 13.91 3.67
N TYR A 161 1.96 13.59 2.46
CA TYR A 161 3.33 13.95 2.05
C TYR A 161 3.49 15.47 1.84
N ALA A 162 2.49 16.15 1.29
CA ALA A 162 2.50 17.61 1.15
C ALA A 162 2.48 18.32 2.51
N LEU A 163 1.74 17.77 3.48
CA LEU A 163 1.73 18.30 4.84
C LEU A 163 3.08 18.11 5.53
N HIS A 164 3.68 16.93 5.41
CA HIS A 164 5.02 16.69 5.93
C HIS A 164 6.09 17.61 5.31
N ALA A 165 5.99 17.93 4.02
CA ALA A 165 6.88 18.87 3.37
C ALA A 165 6.74 20.31 3.87
N TYR A 166 5.59 20.69 4.44
CA TYR A 166 5.40 22.01 5.08
C TYR A 166 6.03 22.08 6.48
N ASP A 167 6.01 20.96 7.20
CA ASP A 167 6.51 20.88 8.59
C ASP A 167 8.04 20.67 8.69
N THR A 168 8.74 20.49 7.55
CA THR A 168 10.21 20.28 7.48
C THR A 168 10.96 21.57 7.21
#